data_AF-A0A924ZFI7-F1
#
_entry.id   AF-A0A924ZFI7-F1
#
_cell.length_a   1.000
_cell.length_b   1.000
_cell.length_c   1.000
_cell.angle_alpha   90.00
_cell.angle_beta   90.00
_cell.angle_gamma   90.00
#
_symmetry.space_group_name_H-M   'P 1'
#
loop_
_entity.id
_entity.type
_entity.pdbx_description
1 polymer ?
#
loop_
_entity_poly.entity_id
_entity_poly.type
_entity_poly.pdbx_seq_one_letter_code
_entity_poly.pdbx_strand_id
1 'polypeptide(L)'
;MTALFAKAGSDATEMLAKSHILYTAGPNGTDQWGRIAALQAAQAQRAASIPTLLFRLARVLQDATMGTQFYLAGTEGLIGQAERDIMAFGFPHLALQKEHRGSTVRRVQCVHCKGITENVRTDPFQCS
;
A
#
# COMPACT_ATOMS: atom_id res chain seq x y z
N MET A 1 -5.77 -0.49 -8.33
CA MET A 1 -5.43 -1.89 -7.99
C MET A 1 -5.86 -2.93 -9.03
N THR A 2 -6.72 -2.62 -10.01
CA THR A 2 -6.96 -3.51 -11.17
C THR A 2 -5.88 -3.38 -12.26
N ALA A 3 -5.08 -2.31 -12.25
CA ALA A 3 -4.07 -2.03 -13.27
C ALA A 3 -2.92 -3.06 -13.30
N LEU A 4 -2.52 -3.61 -12.14
CA LEU A 4 -1.49 -4.67 -12.08
C LEU A 4 -1.98 -5.94 -12.78
N PHE A 5 -3.15 -6.44 -12.40
CA PHE A 5 -3.75 -7.63 -13.01
C PHE A 5 -4.11 -7.41 -14.48
N ALA A 6 -4.52 -6.19 -14.86
CA ALA A 6 -4.75 -5.84 -16.26
C ALA A 6 -3.46 -5.91 -17.10
N LYS A 7 -2.30 -5.54 -16.53
CA LYS A 7 -1.00 -5.69 -17.20
C LYS A 7 -0.55 -7.16 -17.32
N ALA A 8 -0.98 -8.02 -16.40
CA ALA A 8 -0.65 -9.44 -16.44
C ALA A 8 -1.40 -10.21 -17.55
N GLY A 9 -2.46 -9.65 -18.13
CA GLY A 9 -3.17 -10.25 -19.27
C GLY A 9 -3.69 -11.66 -18.95
N SER A 10 -3.24 -12.65 -19.74
CA SER A 10 -3.61 -14.07 -19.55
C SER A 10 -3.15 -14.66 -18.22
N ASP A 11 -2.06 -14.14 -17.66
CA ASP A 11 -1.41 -14.70 -16.46
C ASP A 11 -2.04 -14.16 -15.16
N ALA A 12 -3.00 -13.23 -15.28
CA ALA A 12 -3.65 -12.58 -14.16
C ALA A 12 -4.32 -13.60 -13.22
N THR A 13 -4.94 -14.64 -13.77
CA THR A 13 -5.64 -15.68 -12.99
C THR A 13 -4.66 -16.49 -12.15
N GLU A 14 -3.52 -16.91 -12.73
CA GLU A 14 -2.50 -17.66 -12.00
C GLU A 14 -1.84 -16.78 -10.93
N MET A 15 -1.57 -15.51 -11.26
CA MET A 15 -1.03 -14.55 -10.31
C MET A 15 -1.99 -14.33 -9.13
N LEU A 16 -3.29 -14.17 -9.39
CA LEU A 16 -4.32 -14.02 -8.36
C LEU A 16 -4.37 -15.25 -7.44
N ALA A 17 -4.28 -16.46 -8.00
CA ALA A 17 -4.28 -17.71 -7.24
C ALA A 17 -3.10 -17.86 -6.27
N LYS A 18 -2.03 -17.08 -6.44
CA LYS A 18 -0.85 -17.04 -5.55
C LYS A 18 -0.74 -15.74 -4.74
N SER A 19 -1.68 -14.80 -4.91
CA SER A 19 -1.61 -13.46 -4.34
C SER A 19 -2.35 -13.34 -3.01
N HIS A 20 -1.75 -12.60 -2.08
CA HIS A 20 -2.41 -12.13 -0.87
C HIS A 20 -2.67 -10.62 -0.97
N ILE A 21 -3.94 -10.24 -0.94
CA ILE A 21 -4.40 -8.86 -1.01
C ILE A 21 -4.78 -8.35 0.39
N LEU A 22 -4.08 -7.32 0.84
CA LEU A 22 -4.42 -6.54 2.03
C LEU A 22 -5.06 -5.21 1.58
N TYR A 23 -6.29 -4.94 2.03
CA TYR A 23 -7.03 -3.74 1.65
C TYR A 23 -7.56 -2.97 2.87
N THR A 24 -7.49 -1.64 2.82
CA THR A 24 -8.20 -0.74 3.74
C THR A 24 -8.95 0.31 2.92
N ALA A 25 -10.12 0.72 3.39
CA ALA A 25 -10.83 1.83 2.79
C ALA A 25 -10.01 3.12 2.91
N GLY A 26 -10.11 3.98 1.90
CA GLY A 26 -9.42 5.27 1.92
C GLY A 26 -10.07 6.22 2.93
N PRO A 27 -9.33 7.21 3.48
CA PRO A 27 -9.87 8.17 4.44
C PRO A 27 -10.99 9.06 3.86
N ASN A 28 -11.13 9.11 2.54
CA ASN A 28 -12.18 9.86 1.84
C ASN A 28 -13.52 9.10 1.76
N GLY A 29 -13.69 8.01 2.53
CA GLY A 29 -14.91 7.18 2.51
C GLY A 29 -15.08 6.31 1.25
N THR A 30 -14.09 6.29 0.36
CA THR A 30 -14.13 5.43 -0.83
C THR A 30 -13.78 3.99 -0.47
N ASP A 31 -14.75 3.10 -0.62
CA ASP A 31 -14.61 1.67 -0.40
C ASP A 31 -14.80 0.91 -1.71
N GLN A 32 -13.77 0.19 -2.13
CA GLN A 32 -13.77 -0.65 -3.33
C GLN A 32 -13.69 -2.13 -2.98
N TRP A 33 -13.96 -2.50 -1.72
CA TRP A 33 -13.86 -3.88 -1.26
C TRP A 33 -14.62 -4.87 -2.14
N GLY A 34 -15.83 -4.52 -2.58
CA GLY A 34 -16.63 -5.40 -3.45
C GLY A 34 -15.90 -5.80 -4.75
N ARG A 35 -15.16 -4.86 -5.36
CA ARG A 35 -14.35 -5.15 -6.55
C ARG A 35 -13.15 -6.03 -6.24
N ILE A 36 -12.56 -5.86 -5.05
CA ILE A 36 -11.37 -6.62 -4.61
C ILE A 36 -11.75 -8.05 -4.23
N ALA A 37 -12.85 -8.22 -3.50
CA ALA A 37 -13.37 -9.53 -3.15
C ALA A 37 -13.74 -10.35 -4.39
N ALA A 38 -14.23 -9.69 -5.45
CA ALA A 38 -14.55 -10.32 -6.72
C ALA A 38 -13.32 -10.79 -7.52
N LEU A 39 -12.10 -10.37 -7.18
CA LEU A 39 -10.88 -10.81 -7.88
C LEU A 39 -10.50 -12.26 -7.56
N GLN A 40 -11.10 -12.89 -6.55
CA GLN A 40 -10.81 -14.28 -6.15
C GLN A 40 -9.31 -14.60 -6.00
N ALA A 41 -8.57 -13.68 -5.36
CA ALA A 41 -7.18 -13.94 -4.99
C ALA A 41 -7.11 -15.08 -3.95
N ALA A 42 -5.92 -15.71 -3.83
CA ALA A 42 -5.65 -16.77 -2.86
C ALA A 42 -6.10 -16.39 -1.44
N GLN A 43 -5.83 -15.13 -1.07
CA GLN A 43 -6.33 -14.54 0.15
C GLN A 43 -6.62 -13.05 -0.08
N ALA A 44 -7.79 -12.58 0.34
CA ALA A 44 -8.14 -11.17 0.36
C ALA A 44 -8.65 -10.79 1.75
N GLN A 45 -8.05 -9.77 2.36
CA GLN A 45 -8.41 -9.33 3.70
C GLN A 45 -8.66 -7.83 3.74
N ARG A 46 -9.81 -7.45 4.30
CA ARG A 46 -10.15 -6.07 4.60
C ARG A 46 -9.75 -5.71 6.03
N ALA A 47 -9.02 -4.62 6.19
CA ALA A 47 -8.71 -3.99 7.47
C ALA A 47 -9.58 -2.75 7.70
N ALA A 48 -9.80 -2.41 8.97
CA ALA A 48 -10.60 -1.24 9.37
C ALA A 48 -9.81 0.08 9.32
N SER A 49 -8.48 0.02 9.39
CA SER A 49 -7.61 1.19 9.43
C SER A 49 -6.22 0.87 8.87
N ILE A 50 -5.45 1.90 8.53
CA ILE A 50 -4.04 1.76 8.10
C ILE A 50 -3.20 1.07 9.17
N PRO A 51 -3.25 1.43 10.48
CA PRO A 51 -2.51 0.70 11.51
C PRO A 51 -2.88 -0.80 11.58
N THR A 52 -4.16 -1.15 11.46
CA THR A 52 -4.59 -2.56 11.42
C THR A 52 -4.05 -3.28 10.18
N LEU A 53 -3.97 -2.57 9.05
CA LEU A 53 -3.42 -3.10 7.81
C LEU A 53 -1.91 -3.39 7.95
N LEU A 54 -1.15 -2.44 8.51
CA LEU A 54 0.30 -2.58 8.74
C LEU A 54 0.62 -3.70 9.73
N PHE A 55 -0.18 -3.84 10.79
CA PHE A 55 -0.05 -4.96 11.71
C PHE A 55 -0.22 -6.32 11.00
N ARG A 56 -1.20 -6.43 10.11
CA ARG A 56 -1.39 -7.66 9.30
C ARG A 56 -0.27 -7.85 8.29
N LEU A 57 0.22 -6.78 7.67
CA LEU A 57 1.38 -6.82 6.78
C LEU A 57 2.59 -7.40 7.50
N ALA A 58 2.89 -6.93 8.71
CA ALA A 58 4.01 -7.46 9.51
C ALA A 58 3.89 -8.98 9.76
N ARG A 59 2.67 -9.51 9.94
CA ARG A 59 2.47 -10.96 10.05
C ARG A 59 2.74 -11.68 8.73
N VAL A 60 2.25 -11.15 7.61
CA VAL A 60 2.51 -11.72 6.27
C VAL A 60 4.00 -11.73 5.95
N LEU A 61 4.72 -10.69 6.34
CA LEU A 61 6.16 -10.58 6.12
C LEU A 61 6.99 -11.62 6.88
N GLN A 62 6.49 -12.13 8.02
CA GLN A 62 7.16 -13.22 8.75
C GLN A 62 7.11 -14.54 7.99
N ASP A 63 6.02 -14.78 7.26
CA ASP A 63 5.79 -16.01 6.50
C ASP A 63 6.22 -15.87 5.02
N ALA A 64 6.65 -14.67 4.60
CA ALA A 64 7.03 -14.38 3.22
C ALA A 64 8.39 -14.98 2.86
N THR A 65 8.44 -15.67 1.72
CA THR A 65 9.67 -16.30 1.22
C THR A 65 10.52 -15.31 0.41
N MET A 66 11.81 -15.63 0.25
CA MET A 66 12.69 -14.90 -0.67
C MET A 66 12.11 -14.89 -2.10
N GLY A 67 12.18 -13.73 -2.76
CA GLY A 67 11.60 -13.53 -4.10
C GLY A 67 10.17 -13.01 -4.12
N THR A 68 9.52 -12.86 -2.95
CA THR A 68 8.20 -12.21 -2.85
C THR A 68 8.24 -10.80 -3.41
N GLN A 69 7.28 -10.49 -4.30
CA GLN A 69 7.10 -9.15 -4.88
C GLN A 69 5.95 -8.44 -4.17
N PHE A 70 6.17 -7.18 -3.82
CA PHE A 70 5.20 -6.36 -3.13
C PHE A 70 4.69 -5.26 -4.05
N TYR A 71 3.37 -5.15 -4.16
CA TYR A 71 2.72 -4.08 -4.91
C TYR A 71 1.93 -3.19 -3.95
N LEU A 72 2.38 -1.95 -3.78
CA LEU A 72 1.77 -0.97 -2.90
C LEU A 72 0.97 0.04 -3.74
N ALA A 73 -0.33 0.15 -3.48
CA ALA A 73 -1.19 1.12 -4.14
C ALA A 73 -2.01 1.93 -3.13
N GLY A 74 -1.93 3.25 -3.19
CA GLY A 74 -2.68 4.13 -2.30
C GLY A 74 -2.12 5.54 -2.17
N THR A 75 -2.35 6.17 -1.01
CA THR A 75 -1.78 7.47 -0.68
C THR A 75 -0.28 7.35 -0.41
N GLU A 76 0.44 8.46 -0.60
CA GLU A 76 1.88 8.53 -0.31
C GLU A 76 2.21 8.08 1.12
N GLY A 77 1.40 8.49 2.11
CA GLY A 77 1.57 8.08 3.50
C GLY A 77 1.42 6.57 3.73
N LEU A 78 0.48 5.90 3.05
CA LEU A 78 0.34 4.44 3.15
C LEU A 78 1.54 3.74 2.52
N ILE A 79 1.92 4.17 1.32
CA ILE A 79 3.04 3.59 0.57
C ILE A 79 4.33 3.72 1.38
N GLY A 80 4.62 4.90 1.93
CA GLY A 80 5.83 5.15 2.70
C GLY A 80 5.89 4.40 4.05
N GLN A 81 4.74 4.17 4.71
CA GLN A 81 4.67 3.36 5.92
C GLN A 81 4.90 1.87 5.61
N ALA A 82 4.21 1.33 4.61
CA ALA A 82 4.37 -0.06 4.21
C ALA A 82 5.79 -0.35 3.68
N GLU A 83 6.37 0.55 2.89
CA GLU A 83 7.76 0.43 2.40
C GLU A 83 8.76 0.38 3.56
N ARG A 84 8.60 1.26 4.56
CA ARG A 84 9.44 1.26 5.77
C ARG A 84 9.39 -0.09 6.47
N ASP A 85 8.19 -0.61 6.71
CA ASP A 85 8.01 -1.87 7.44
C ASP A 85 8.61 -3.04 6.64
N ILE A 86 8.36 -3.10 5.33
CA ILE A 86 8.90 -4.15 4.44
C ILE A 86 10.43 -4.14 4.43
N MET A 87 11.04 -2.96 4.34
CA MET A 87 12.50 -2.82 4.39
C MET A 87 13.07 -3.14 5.77
N ALA A 88 12.34 -2.86 6.86
CA ALA A 88 12.75 -3.24 8.21
C ALA A 88 12.78 -4.77 8.41
N PHE A 89 11.96 -5.52 7.67
CA PHE A 89 12.01 -6.99 7.61
C PHE A 89 13.12 -7.55 6.70
N GLY A 90 13.92 -6.70 6.05
CA GLY A 90 15.09 -7.09 5.25
C GLY A 90 14.82 -7.29 3.76
N PHE A 91 13.62 -6.97 3.26
CA PHE A 91 13.33 -7.03 1.83
C PHE A 91 13.91 -5.83 1.08
N PRO A 92 14.54 -6.03 -0.09
CA PRO A 92 15.16 -4.94 -0.85
C PRO A 92 14.10 -4.04 -1.50
N HIS A 93 14.43 -2.77 -1.72
CA HIS A 93 13.55 -1.83 -2.44
C HIS A 93 13.16 -2.36 -3.84
N LEU A 94 14.04 -3.11 -4.51
CA LEU A 94 13.75 -3.68 -5.84
C LEU A 94 12.56 -4.66 -5.85
N ALA A 95 12.18 -5.22 -4.71
CA ALA A 95 11.00 -6.07 -4.58
C ALA A 95 9.68 -5.28 -4.43
N LEU A 96 9.76 -3.94 -4.36
CA LEU A 96 8.63 -3.04 -4.13
C LEU A 96 8.25 -2.28 -5.40
N GLN A 97 7.05 -2.56 -5.91
CA GLN A 97 6.40 -1.75 -6.93
C GLN A 97 5.36 -0.83 -6.28
N LYS A 98 5.39 0.45 -6.63
CA LYS A 98 4.58 1.49 -5.98
C LYS A 98 3.73 2.20 -7.02
N GLU A 99 2.42 2.29 -6.78
CA GLU A 99 1.48 3.05 -7.60
C GLU A 99 0.75 4.07 -6.71
N HIS A 100 1.04 5.35 -6.87
CA HIS A 100 0.27 6.38 -6.16
C HIS A 100 -1.16 6.43 -6.71
N ARG A 101 -2.13 6.10 -5.86
CA ARG A 101 -3.58 6.02 -6.14
C ARG A 101 -4.38 6.73 -5.06
N GLY A 102 -3.94 7.91 -4.67
CA GLY A 102 -4.50 8.71 -3.59
C GLY A 102 -4.88 10.14 -4.02
N SER A 103 -5.31 10.94 -3.04
CA SER A 103 -5.56 12.36 -3.21
C SER A 103 -4.28 13.11 -3.61
N THR A 104 -4.38 14.30 -4.18
CA THR A 104 -3.23 15.18 -4.51
C THR A 104 -2.51 15.74 -3.26
N VAL A 105 -2.91 15.29 -2.08
CA VAL A 105 -2.27 15.67 -0.82
C VAL A 105 -1.00 14.85 -0.65
N ARG A 106 0.06 15.52 -0.25
CA ARG A 106 1.41 14.97 -0.16
C ARG A 106 1.88 14.91 1.28
N ARG A 107 2.87 14.05 1.52
CA ARG A 107 3.63 14.00 2.77
C ARG A 107 4.81 14.96 2.66
N VAL A 108 4.90 15.95 3.54
CA VAL A 108 5.95 16.99 3.47
C VAL A 108 6.84 16.92 4.69
N GLN A 109 8.15 16.82 4.46
CA GLN A 109 9.16 17.08 5.48
C GLN A 109 9.47 18.57 5.51
N CYS A 110 9.22 19.23 6.65
CA CYS A 110 9.59 20.63 6.80
C CYS A 110 11.11 20.77 6.89
N VAL A 111 11.69 21.75 6.19
CA VAL A 111 13.13 22.05 6.32
C VAL A 111 13.48 22.69 7.67
N HIS A 112 12.55 23.44 8.27
CA HIS A 112 12.75 24.17 9.52
C HIS A 112 12.70 23.26 10.75
N CYS A 113 11.59 22.52 10.95
CA CYS A 113 11.43 21.67 12.13
C CYS A 113 11.80 20.21 11.90
N LYS A 114 12.10 19.80 10.65
CA LYS A 114 12.30 18.39 10.23
C LYS A 114 11.11 17.47 10.52
N GLY A 115 10.02 18.01 11.07
CA GLY A 115 8.76 17.32 11.26
C GLY A 115 8.14 16.90 9.93
N ILE A 116 7.37 15.82 9.97
CA ILE A 116 6.70 15.29 8.79
C ILE A 116 5.19 15.49 8.97
N THR A 117 4.61 16.26 8.07
CA THR A 117 3.18 16.55 8.05
C THR A 117 2.52 15.77 6.92
N GLU A 118 1.48 15.00 7.27
CA GLU A 118 0.67 14.26 6.32
C GLU A 118 -0.44 15.16 5.74
N ASN A 119 -0.96 14.79 4.57
CA ASN A 119 -2.13 15.41 3.96
C ASN A 119 -1.98 16.92 3.61
N VAL A 120 -0.77 17.37 3.28
CA VAL A 120 -0.54 18.76 2.88
C VAL A 120 -0.99 18.97 1.43
N ARG A 121 -1.84 19.98 1.21
CA ARG A 121 -2.33 20.34 -0.14
C ARG A 121 -1.68 21.61 -0.71
N THR A 122 -1.19 22.49 0.16
CA THR A 122 -0.75 23.85 -0.20
C THR A 122 0.74 24.04 0.02
N ASP A 123 1.30 24.97 -0.73
CA ASP A 123 2.69 25.46 -0.62
C ASP A 123 2.66 26.98 -0.73
N PRO A 124 3.19 27.75 0.23
CA PRO A 124 3.79 27.34 1.51
C PRO A 124 2.77 26.78 2.52
N PHE A 125 3.23 25.93 3.45
CA PHE A 125 2.42 25.42 4.57
C PHE A 125 3.03 25.80 5.91
N GLN A 126 2.20 26.00 6.93
CA GLN A 126 2.67 26.33 8.28
C GLN A 126 3.16 25.06 8.98
N CYS A 127 4.44 25.03 9.34
CA CYS A 127 5.02 23.94 10.11
C CYS A 127 4.56 23.96 11.57
N SER A 128 4.50 22.77 12.17
CA SER A 128 4.25 22.52 13.59
C SER A 128 5.54 22.52 14.40
#